data_AF-A0A561D1W3-F1
#
_entry.id   AF-A0A561D1W3-F1
#
_cell.length_a   1.000
_cell.length_b   1.000
_cell.length_c   1.000
_cell.angle_alpha   90.00
_cell.angle_beta   90.00
_cell.angle_gamma   90.00
#
_symmetry.space_group_name_H-M   'P 1'
#
loop_
_entity.id
_entity.type
_entity.pdbx_description
1 polymer ?
#
loop_
_entity_poly.entity_id
_entity_poly.type
_entity_poly.pdbx_seq_one_letter_code
_entity_poly.pdbx_strand_id
1 'polypeptide(L)'
;MEKQSIKTYQEFSENKFTKRVIYNNDSSTAFVLNFFPGQKLPAHKHPSAEVYLLVVSGSGTIIIDGKEIGVTERDRGNRKRCNSHQ
;
A
#
# COMPACT_ATOMS: atom_id res chain seq x y z
N MET A 1 19.90 -12.15 5.54
CA MET A 1 18.47 -11.93 5.87
C MET A 1 18.41 -10.76 6.83
N GLU A 2 17.81 -9.66 6.42
CA GLU A 2 17.69 -8.44 7.24
C GLU A 2 16.30 -8.41 7.88
N LYS A 3 16.24 -8.16 9.20
CA LYS A 3 14.98 -8.00 9.92
C LYS A 3 14.70 -6.52 10.08
N GLN A 4 13.58 -6.06 9.54
CA GLN A 4 13.08 -4.72 9.75
C GLN A 4 11.73 -4.75 10.47
N SER A 5 11.50 -3.80 11.37
CA SER A 5 10.24 -3.68 12.11
C SER A 5 9.34 -2.66 11.41
N ILE A 6 8.08 -3.01 11.14
CA ILE A 6 7.11 -2.06 10.56
C ILE A 6 6.92 -0.85 11.49
N LYS A 7 6.98 -1.05 12.82
CA LYS A 7 6.80 0.01 13.81
C LYS A 7 7.76 1.19 13.61
N THR A 8 9.00 0.92 13.19
CA THR A 8 10.01 1.97 12.93
C THR A 8 9.69 2.85 11.72
N TYR A 9 8.73 2.45 10.88
CA TYR A 9 8.31 3.19 9.69
C TYR A 9 6.87 3.71 9.78
N GLN A 10 6.21 3.58 10.94
CA GLN A 10 4.89 4.16 11.22
C GLN A 10 5.00 5.64 11.59
N GLU A 11 5.37 6.44 10.60
CA GLU A 11 5.52 7.88 10.74
C GLU A 11 4.36 8.59 10.08
N PHE A 12 3.61 9.40 10.84
CA PHE A 12 2.42 10.08 10.34
C PHE A 12 2.71 11.58 10.13
N SER A 13 2.00 12.19 9.18
CA SER A 13 2.05 13.63 8.94
C SER A 13 0.63 14.15 8.77
N GLU A 14 0.28 15.23 9.48
CA GLU A 14 -1.06 15.83 9.42
C GLU A 14 -1.40 16.34 8.01
N ASN A 15 -0.39 16.81 7.27
CA ASN A 15 -0.57 17.46 5.97
C ASN A 15 -0.73 16.47 4.80
N LYS A 16 -0.12 15.29 4.88
CA LYS A 16 -0.16 14.28 3.79
C LYS A 16 0.14 12.89 4.33
N PHE A 17 -0.31 11.87 3.59
CA PHE A 17 0.12 10.50 3.88
C PHE A 17 1.64 10.37 3.68
N THR A 18 2.27 9.46 4.41
CA THR A 18 3.69 9.17 4.25
C THR A 18 3.89 7.83 3.55
N LYS A 19 4.98 7.72 2.80
CA LYS A 19 5.44 6.47 2.18
C LYS A 19 6.88 6.21 2.60
N ARG A 20 7.13 5.05 3.19
CA ARG A 20 8.47 4.61 3.62
C ARG A 20 8.82 3.34 2.86
N VAL A 21 9.83 3.40 2.00
CA VAL A 21 10.40 2.21 1.36
C VAL A 21 11.27 1.53 2.39
N ILE A 22 10.95 0.28 2.72
CA ILE A 22 11.62 -0.49 3.77
C ILE A 22 12.56 -1.53 3.14
N TYR A 23 12.19 -2.04 1.97
CA TYR A 23 13.02 -2.94 1.19
C TYR A 23 12.94 -2.58 -0.29
N ASN A 24 14.08 -2.62 -0.97
CA ASN A 24 14.13 -2.44 -2.41
C ASN A 24 15.33 -3.20 -3.00
N ASN A 25 15.07 -3.98 -4.04
CA ASN A 25 16.09 -4.61 -4.88
C ASN A 25 15.59 -4.60 -6.34
N ASP A 26 16.31 -5.29 -7.23
CA ASP A 26 15.96 -5.32 -8.67
C ASP A 26 14.63 -6.01 -8.98
N SER A 27 14.10 -6.85 -8.08
CA SER A 27 12.92 -7.71 -8.32
C SER A 27 11.72 -7.41 -7.44
N SER A 28 11.87 -6.62 -6.36
CA SER A 28 10.86 -6.45 -5.33
C SER A 28 11.08 -5.17 -4.52
N THR A 29 9.98 -4.47 -4.26
CA THR A 29 9.94 -3.32 -3.35
C THR A 29 8.88 -3.56 -2.28
N ALA A 30 9.24 -3.36 -1.02
CA ALA A 30 8.29 -3.30 0.08
C ALA A 30 8.26 -1.89 0.67
N PHE A 31 7.06 -1.41 0.99
CA PHE A 31 6.86 -0.09 1.55
C PHE A 31 5.72 -0.08 2.56
N VAL A 32 5.77 0.88 3.48
CA VAL A 32 4.71 1.20 4.44
C VAL A 32 4.05 2.50 4.02
N LEU A 33 2.72 2.51 3.97
CA LEU A 33 1.91 3.72 3.75
C LEU A 33 1.20 4.05 5.05
N ASN A 34 1.36 5.27 5.54
CA ASN A 34 0.72 5.74 6.77
C ASN A 34 -0.24 6.88 6.44
N PHE A 35 -1.48 6.75 6.92
CA PHE A 35 -2.56 7.69 6.67
C PHE A 35 -3.15 8.15 7.99
N PHE A 36 -3.40 9.45 8.12
CA PHE A 36 -4.45 9.93 9.02
C PHE A 36 -5.84 9.77 8.37
N PRO A 37 -6.92 9.74 9.16
CA PRO A 37 -8.27 9.72 8.63
C PRO A 37 -8.52 10.81 7.56
N GLY A 38 -9.13 10.42 6.44
CA GLY A 38 -9.41 11.32 5.31
C GLY A 38 -8.26 11.49 4.31
N GLN A 39 -7.03 11.10 4.65
CA GLN A 39 -5.94 11.09 3.68
C GLN A 39 -6.10 9.95 2.68
N LYS A 40 -5.64 10.16 1.45
CA LYS A 40 -5.74 9.18 0.36
C LYS A 40 -4.49 9.14 -0.49
N LEU A 41 -4.20 7.94 -1.01
CA LEU A 41 -3.27 7.76 -2.12
C LEU A 41 -4.09 7.83 -3.42
N PRO A 42 -3.82 8.78 -4.34
CA PRO A 42 -4.51 8.83 -5.61
C PRO A 42 -4.39 7.52 -6.39
N ALA A 43 -5.45 7.16 -7.11
CA ALA A 43 -5.43 6.01 -8.01
C ALA A 43 -4.34 6.21 -9.09
N HIS A 44 -3.49 5.20 -9.24
CA HIS A 44 -2.39 5.13 -10.22
C HIS A 44 -2.24 3.68 -10.65
N LYS A 45 -1.55 3.37 -11.76
CA LYS A 45 -1.40 2.01 -12.30
C LYS A 45 0.02 1.46 -12.11
N HIS A 46 0.16 0.14 -12.06
CA HIS A 46 1.45 -0.56 -12.13
C HIS A 46 1.43 -1.50 -13.35
N PRO A 47 2.05 -1.13 -14.49
CA PRO A 47 1.99 -1.93 -15.70
C PRO A 47 2.90 -3.17 -15.67
N SER A 48 3.94 -3.17 -14.84
CA SER A 48 4.98 -4.21 -14.81
C SER A 48 5.11 -4.93 -13.46
N ALA A 49 4.20 -4.69 -12.52
CA ALA A 49 4.29 -5.23 -11.17
C ALA A 49 2.92 -5.59 -10.59
N GLU A 50 2.91 -6.64 -9.76
CA GLU A 50 1.81 -6.94 -8.85
C GLU A 50 2.05 -6.25 -7.51
N VAL A 51 0.97 -5.79 -6.87
CA VAL A 51 1.06 -5.14 -5.56
C VAL A 51 0.10 -5.80 -4.60
N TYR A 52 0.64 -6.27 -3.48
CA TYR A 52 -0.13 -6.81 -2.37
C TYR A 52 -0.20 -5.74 -1.28
N LEU A 53 -1.41 -5.46 -0.78
CA LEU A 53 -1.62 -4.53 0.33
C LEU A 53 -2.16 -5.31 1.53
N LEU A 54 -1.50 -5.15 2.66
CA LEU A 54 -1.94 -5.69 3.95
C LEU A 54 -2.22 -4.51 4.88
N VAL A 55 -3.42 -4.47 5.46
CA VAL A 55 -3.74 -3.48 6.50
C VAL A 55 -3.07 -3.91 7.79
N VAL A 56 -2.00 -3.22 8.17
CA VAL A 56 -1.24 -3.51 9.40
C VAL A 56 -2.02 -3.06 10.64
N SER A 57 -2.66 -1.90 10.56
CA SER A 57 -3.52 -1.37 11.63
C SER A 57 -4.54 -0.38 11.06
N GLY A 58 -5.67 -0.22 11.74
CA GLY A 58 -6.79 0.64 11.34
C GLY A 58 -7.75 -0.01 10.35
N SER A 59 -8.54 0.84 9.69
CA SER A 59 -9.48 0.46 8.63
C SER A 59 -9.51 1.53 7.55
N GLY A 60 -10.03 1.18 6.39
CA GLY A 60 -10.12 2.10 5.26
C GLY A 60 -10.83 1.49 4.06
N THR A 61 -10.63 2.11 2.91
CA THR A 61 -11.18 1.64 1.63
C THR A 61 -10.06 1.51 0.63
N ILE A 62 -10.00 0.36 -0.07
CA ILE A 62 -9.14 0.17 -1.23
C ILE A 62 -10.01 0.27 -2.49
N ILE A 63 -9.53 1.03 -3.47
CA ILE A 63 -10.20 1.16 -4.77
C ILE A 63 -9.43 0.31 -5.79
N ILE A 64 -10.08 -0.72 -6.34
CA ILE A 64 -9.51 -1.62 -7.35
C ILE A 64 -10.46 -1.63 -8.56
N ASP A 65 -9.95 -1.27 -9.73
CA ASP A 65 -10.73 -1.21 -10.98
C ASP A 65 -12.02 -0.37 -10.84
N GLY A 66 -11.95 0.73 -10.08
CA GLY A 66 -13.09 1.61 -9.81
C GLY A 66 -14.06 1.09 -8.73
N LYS A 67 -13.85 -0.12 -8.21
CA LYS A 67 -14.67 -0.68 -7.13
C LYS A 67 -14.07 -0.37 -5.77
N GLU A 68 -14.88 0.17 -4.88
CA GLU A 68 -14.55 0.37 -3.48
C GLU A 68 -14.70 -0.93 -2.67
N ILE A 69 -13.70 -1.22 -1.84
CA ILE A 69 -13.64 -2.40 -0.99
C ILE A 69 -13.24 -1.91 0.41
N GLY A 70 -14.16 -2.01 1.37
CA GLY A 70 -13.87 -1.77 2.78
C GLY A 70 -12.89 -2.81 3.31
N VAL A 71 -11.89 -2.38 4.06
CA VAL A 71 -10.85 -3.23 4.64
C VAL A 71 -10.58 -2.83 6.09
N THR A 72 -10.23 -3.82 6.90
CA THR A 72 -9.88 -3.71 8.32
C THR A 72 -8.53 -4.37 8.59
N GLU A 73 -8.04 -4.26 9.82
CA GLU A 73 -6.78 -4.88 10.21
C GLU A 73 -6.71 -6.35 9.82
N ARG A 74 -5.55 -6.75 9.28
CA ARG A 74 -5.26 -8.10 8.79
C ARG A 74 -6.02 -8.50 7.52
N ASP A 75 -6.87 -7.65 6.96
CA ASP A 75 -7.36 -7.86 5.60
C ASP A 75 -6.21 -7.69 4.60
N ARG A 76 -6.13 -8.65 3.67
CA ARG A 76 -5.21 -8.63 2.55
C ARG A 76 -5.98 -8.33 1.27
N GLY A 77 -5.66 -7.21 0.63
CA GLY A 77 -6.05 -6.93 -0.74
C GLY A 77 -4.97 -7.41 -1.72
N ASN A 78 -5.37 -8.11 -2.78
CA ASN A 78 -4.50 -8.29 -3.95
C ASN A 78 -4.90 -7.28 -5.02
N ARG A 79 -3.97 -6.41 -5.43
CA ARG A 79 -4.18 -5.56 -6.59
C ARG A 79 -3.91 -6.41 -7.84
N LYS A 80 -4.94 -6.67 -8.63
CA LYS A 80 -4.80 -7.47 -9.87
C LYS A 80 -3.73 -6.88 -10.79
N ARG A 81 -2.93 -7.79 -11.35
CA ARG A 81 -2.08 -7.63 -12.53
C ARG A 81 -2.83 -6.82 -13.59
N CYS A 82 -2.45 -5.56 -13.80
CA CYS A 82 -2.96 -4.78 -14.92
C CYS A 82 -2.20 -5.27 -16.15
N ASN A 83 -2.76 -6.26 -16.87
CA ASN A 83 -2.20 -6.68 -18.15
C ASN A 83 -2.02 -5.46 -19.06
N SER A 84 -0.78 -5.24 -19.48
CA SER A 84 -0.45 -4.44 -20.65
C SER A 84 -0.90 -5.23 -21.89
N HIS A 85 -2.19 -5.18 -22.21
CA HIS A 85 -2.65 -5.53 -23.56
C HIS A 85 -3.32 -4.28 -24.11
N GLN A 86 -2.46 -3.42 -24.66
CA GLN A 86 -2.78 -2.62 -25.82
C GLN A 86 -1.97 -3.21 -26.96
#